data_AF-A0A9D4UN58-F1
#
_entry.id   AF-A0A9D4UN58-F1
#
_cell.length_a   1.000
_cell.length_b   1.000
_cell.length_c   1.000
_cell.angle_alpha   90.00
_cell.angle_beta   90.00
_cell.angle_gamma   90.00
#
_symmetry.space_group_name_H-M   'P 1'
#
loop_
_entity.id
_entity.type
_entity.pdbx_description
1 polymer ?
#
loop_
_entity_poly.entity_id
_entity_poly.type
_entity_poly.pdbx_seq_one_letter_code
_entity_poly.pdbx_strand_id
1 'polypeptide(L)' 'MATSSAVKAGPWGGDGGDAFDDGWDNGGVSKLTIYYQPSLLSDIHVAYGNGTTMHHGGTLGIKKEVIFMDFIYLYDH' A
#
# COMPACT_ATOMS: atom_id res chain seq x y z
N MET A 1 -7.66 -26.18 -9.67
CA MET A 1 -6.62 -25.14 -9.70
C MET A 1 -6.63 -24.48 -8.34
N ALA A 2 -5.50 -24.42 -7.64
CA ALA A 2 -5.42 -23.67 -6.40
C ALA A 2 -5.43 -22.18 -6.75
N THR A 3 -6.43 -21.45 -6.30
CA THR A 3 -6.41 -19.99 -6.35
C THR A 3 -5.40 -19.54 -5.30
N SER A 4 -4.26 -18.99 -5.70
CA SER A 4 -3.40 -18.28 -4.75
C SER A 4 -4.20 -17.14 -4.13
N SER A 5 -4.02 -16.91 -2.84
CA SER A 5 -4.66 -15.83 -2.09
C SER A 5 -3.68 -15.38 -1.01
N ALA A 6 -3.55 -14.07 -0.83
CA ALA A 6 -2.78 -13.53 0.29
C ALA A 6 -3.57 -13.66 1.61
N VAL A 7 -2.85 -13.81 2.73
CA VAL A 7 -3.43 -13.67 4.08
C VAL A 7 -3.68 -12.19 4.33
N LYS A 8 -4.93 -11.82 4.66
CA LYS A 8 -5.30 -10.45 5.02
C LYS A 8 -5.22 -10.25 6.54
N ALA A 9 -4.72 -9.11 6.98
CA ALA A 9 -4.68 -8.69 8.37
C ALA A 9 -5.26 -7.28 8.54
N GLY A 10 -5.90 -7.01 9.68
CA GLY A 10 -6.66 -5.78 9.91
C GLY A 10 -8.10 -5.85 9.36
N PRO A 11 -8.77 -4.70 9.11
CA PRO A 11 -8.25 -3.33 9.21
C PRO A 11 -8.02 -2.85 10.66
N TRP A 12 -7.21 -1.81 10.83
CA TRP A 12 -7.05 -1.09 12.11
C TRP A 12 -7.44 0.37 11.92
N GLY A 13 -8.44 0.83 12.68
CA GLY A 13 -8.99 2.18 12.55
C GLY A 13 -10.47 2.20 12.90
N GLY A 14 -11.17 3.24 12.44
CA GLY A 14 -12.64 3.35 12.52
C GLY A 14 -13.32 2.95 11.20
N ASP A 15 -14.65 2.98 11.19
CA ASP A 15 -15.49 2.51 10.08
C ASP A 15 -15.91 3.62 9.09
N GLY A 16 -15.22 4.77 9.08
CA GLY A 16 -15.52 5.91 8.22
C GLY A 16 -14.76 5.89 6.89
N GLY A 17 -15.23 6.69 5.91
CA GLY A 17 -14.61 6.83 4.59
C GLY A 17 -15.05 5.78 3.57
N ASP A 18 -14.40 5.76 2.42
CA ASP A 18 -14.63 4.77 1.36
C ASP A 18 -13.55 3.67 1.43
N ALA A 19 -13.99 2.42 1.56
CA ALA A 19 -13.08 1.27 1.62
C ALA A 19 -12.39 1.04 0.27
N PHE A 20 -11.10 0.68 0.31
CA PHE A 20 -10.30 0.33 -0.87
C PHE A 20 -9.50 -0.95 -0.64
N ASP A 21 -9.18 -1.65 -1.73
CA ASP A 21 -8.32 -2.84 -1.74
C ASP A 21 -7.58 -2.88 -3.08
N ASP A 22 -6.26 -2.70 -3.06
CA ASP A 22 -5.39 -2.73 -4.25
C ASP A 22 -5.17 -4.16 -4.78
N GLY A 23 -5.75 -5.17 -4.12
CA GLY A 23 -5.67 -6.57 -4.51
C GLY A 23 -4.37 -7.25 -4.09
N TRP A 24 -4.19 -8.47 -4.59
CA TRP A 24 -2.99 -9.27 -4.39
C TRP A 24 -2.32 -9.55 -5.75
N ASP A 25 -1.07 -10.02 -5.74
CA ASP A 25 -0.26 -10.33 -6.94
C ASP A 25 0.30 -9.11 -7.71
N ASN A 26 0.62 -8.03 -7.00
CA ASN A 26 1.13 -6.82 -7.63
C ASN A 26 2.66 -6.83 -7.91
N GLY A 27 3.34 -7.97 -7.78
CA GLY A 27 4.79 -8.05 -8.00
C GLY A 27 5.64 -7.42 -6.88
N GLY A 28 5.10 -7.35 -5.66
CA GLY A 28 5.77 -6.75 -4.49
C GLY A 28 5.63 -5.23 -4.42
N VAL A 29 5.95 -4.63 -3.26
CA VAL A 29 5.87 -3.18 -3.03
C VAL A 29 7.22 -2.54 -3.34
N SER A 30 7.26 -1.51 -4.19
CA SER A 30 8.50 -0.80 -4.54
C SER A 30 8.60 0.59 -3.90
N LYS A 31 7.47 1.26 -3.66
CA LYS A 31 7.42 2.57 -3.00
C LYS A 31 6.12 2.77 -2.24
N LEU A 32 6.20 3.37 -1.06
CA LEU A 32 5.06 3.93 -0.33
C LEU A 32 5.16 5.45 -0.32
N THR A 33 4.10 6.11 -0.77
CA THR A 33 3.92 7.55 -0.64
C THR A 33 2.78 7.80 0.34
N ILE A 34 3.01 8.71 1.29
CA ILE A 34 1.96 9.18 2.20
C ILE A 34 1.91 10.70 2.21
N TYR A 35 0.70 11.22 2.42
CA TYR A 35 0.50 12.61 2.84
C TYR A 35 -0.01 12.60 4.28
N TYR A 36 0.54 13.48 5.11
CA TYR A 36 0.16 13.54 6.52
C TYR A 36 0.25 14.97 7.09
N GLN A 37 -0.49 15.14 8.18
CA GLN A 37 -0.50 16.30 9.06
C GLN A 37 -0.16 15.82 10.48
N PRO A 38 0.08 16.70 11.47
CA PRO A 38 0.53 16.29 12.81
C PRO A 38 -0.32 15.22 13.51
N SER A 39 -1.61 15.11 13.18
CA SER A 39 -2.56 14.18 13.80
C SER A 39 -3.33 13.31 12.81
N LEU A 40 -3.01 13.33 11.51
CA LEU A 40 -3.80 12.66 10.48
C LEU A 40 -2.94 12.18 9.31
N LEU A 41 -3.18 10.94 8.88
CA LEU A 41 -2.77 10.44 7.58
C LEU A 41 -3.87 10.79 6.58
N SER A 42 -3.55 11.59 5.57
CA SER A 42 -4.53 12.13 4.62
C SER A 42 -4.61 11.32 3.32
N ASP A 43 -3.51 10.70 2.90
CA ASP A 43 -3.44 9.89 1.69
C ASP A 43 -2.41 8.77 1.81
N ILE A 44 -2.72 7.64 1.17
CA ILE A 44 -1.84 6.50 0.98
C ILE A 44 -1.80 6.18 -0.51
N HIS A 45 -0.59 6.01 -1.04
CA HIS A 45 -0.37 5.60 -2.42
C HIS A 45 0.81 4.62 -2.52
N VAL A 46 0.59 3.47 -3.16
CA VAL A 46 1.59 2.41 -3.25
C VAL A 46 1.98 2.17 -4.71
N ALA A 47 3.29 2.14 -4.94
CA ALA A 47 3.84 1.60 -6.18
C ALA A 47 4.25 0.14 -5.93
N TYR A 48 3.86 -0.71 -6.86
CA TYR A 48 4.16 -2.13 -6.87
C TYR A 48 5.05 -2.50 -8.07
N GLY A 49 5.45 -3.76 -8.17
CA GLY A 49 6.23 -4.28 -9.29
C GLY A 49 5.48 -4.24 -10.62
N ASN A 50 4.14 -4.37 -10.61
CA ASN A 50 3.31 -4.32 -11.82
C ASN A 50 2.79 -2.91 -12.19
N GLY A 51 3.10 -1.89 -11.39
CA GLY A 51 2.67 -0.50 -11.64
C GLY A 51 2.34 0.29 -10.38
N THR A 52 1.77 1.48 -10.55
CA THR A 52 1.34 2.37 -9.46
C THR A 52 -0.16 2.31 -9.27
N THR A 53 -0.65 2.33 -8.02
CA THR A 53 -2.09 2.41 -7.75
C THR A 53 -2.60 3.85 -7.80
N MET A 54 -3.87 4.05 -7.50
CA MET A 54 -4.44 5.38 -7.30
C MET A 54 -4.15 5.90 -5.88
N HIS A 55 -4.36 7.19 -5.70
CA HIS A 55 -4.34 7.82 -4.38
C HIS A 55 -5.57 7.41 -3.58
N HIS A 56 -5.38 6.96 -2.35
CA HIS A 56 -6.44 6.60 -1.42
C HIS A 56 -6.53 7.63 -0.31
N GLY A 57 -7.28 8.70 -0.59
CA GLY A 57 -7.47 9.83 0.30
C GLY A 57 -7.25 11.17 -0.41
N GLY A 58 -6.79 12.16 0.35
CA GLY A 58 -6.52 13.52 -0.14
C GLY A 58 -5.07 13.93 0.07
N THR A 59 -4.45 14.54 -0.94
CA THR A 59 -3.04 14.94 -0.95
C THR A 59 -2.73 16.21 -0.14
N LEU A 60 -3.45 16.43 0.97
CA LEU A 60 -3.25 17.56 1.88
C LEU A 60 -2.11 17.28 2.87
N GLY A 61 -1.23 18.27 3.08
CA GLY A 61 -0.18 18.21 4.11
C GLY A 61 1.21 17.88 3.55
N ILE A 62 2.03 17.25 4.38
CA ILE A 62 3.44 16.95 4.07
C ILE A 62 3.52 15.61 3.34
N LYS A 63 4.21 15.59 2.20
CA LYS A 63 4.53 14.36 1.46
C LYS A 63 5.72 13.65 2.10
N LYS A 64 5.64 12.33 2.27
CA LYS A 64 6.77 11.46 2.58
C LYS A 64 6.78 10.27 1.63
N GLU A 65 7.96 9.92 1.13
CA GLU A 65 8.19 8.75 0.27
C GLU A 65 9.17 7.80 0.96
N VAL A 66 8.84 6.52 0.93
CA VAL A 66 9.70 5.42 1.35
C VAL A 66 9.91 4.51 0.15
N ILE A 67 11.16 4.38 -0.28
CA ILE A 67 11.55 3.50 -1.39
C ILE A 67 12.06 2.19 -0.79
N PHE A 68 11.50 1.08 -1.24
CA PHE A 68 11.93 -0.25 -0.86
C PHE A 68 12.88 -0.74 -1.95
N MET A 69 14.18 -0.77 -1.64
CA MET A 69 15.16 -1.39 -2.53
C MET A 69 15.29 -2.88 -2.20
N ASP A 70 15.34 -3.69 -3.26
CA ASP A 70 15.61 -5.13 -3.24
C ASP A 70 14.61 -5.98 -2.44
N PHE A 71 13.42 -6.21 -3.02
CA PHE A 71 12.74 -7.48 -2.80
C PHE A 71 13.52 -8.58 -3.55
N ILE A 72 14.70 -8.94 -3.03
CA ILE A 72 15.30 -10.23 -3.36
C ILE A 72 14.32 -11.28 -2.87
N TYR A 73 13.73 -11.99 -3.81
CA TYR A 73 12.89 -13.15 -3.58
C TYR A 73 13.67 -14.19 -2.74
N LEU A 74 13.57 -14.11 -1.42
CA LEU A 74 13.88 -15.23 -0.53
C LEU A 74 12.70 -16.21 -0.57
N TYR A 75 12.49 -16.83 -1.73
CA TYR A 75 11.86 -18.14 -1.76
C TYR A 75 12.96 -19.13 -1.40
N ASP A 76 12.91 -19.65 -0.18
CA ASP A 76 13.67 -20.81 0.24
C ASP A 76 13.28 -22.00 -0.65
N HIS A 77 14.28 -22.74 -1.12
CA HIS A 77 14.16 -23.73 -2.19
C HIS A 77 14.02 -25.15 -1.65
#